data_AF-A0A251U9C2-F1
#
_entry.id   AF-A0A251U9C2-F1
#
_cell.length_a   1.000
_cell.length_b   1.000
_cell.length_c   1.000
_cell.angle_alpha   90.00
_cell.angle_beta   90.00
_cell.angle_gamma   90.00
#
_symmetry.space_group_name_H-M   'P 1'
#
loop_
_entity.id
_entity.type
_entity.pdbx_description
1 polymer ?
#
loop_
_entity_poly.entity_id
_entity_poly.type
_entity_poly.pdbx_seq_one_letter_code
_entity_poly.pdbx_strand_id
1 'polypeptide(L)'
;MSKINDSLVVLSHHCIVTNSTPKPFCDVLMMLKNGVPKPSFTELFTVNDVGLNSMIGFRKNGQPIIDQTKTHGYDGELEVYNLCSERINGLGIYGSLFRMTSYKESLLLLNHSDSIIHS
;
A
#
# COMPACT_ATOMS: atom_id res chain seq x y z
N MET A 1 5.69 15.22 1.10
CA MET A 1 5.19 13.85 0.95
C MET A 1 3.98 13.83 -0.02
N SER A 2 4.18 14.07 -1.34
CA SER A 2 3.06 14.12 -2.32
C SER A 2 3.26 13.24 -3.57
N LYS A 3 4.29 12.39 -3.61
CA LYS A 3 4.64 11.59 -4.80
C LYS A 3 4.16 10.13 -4.78
N ILE A 4 3.61 9.65 -3.66
CA ILE A 4 3.17 8.26 -3.53
C ILE A 4 1.93 7.98 -4.39
N ASN A 5 0.98 8.92 -4.48
CA ASN A 5 -0.28 8.71 -5.20
C ASN A 5 -0.11 8.49 -6.72
N ASP A 6 0.97 9.00 -7.31
CA ASP A 6 1.27 8.85 -8.74
C ASP A 6 2.33 7.77 -9.02
N SER A 7 2.86 7.12 -8.00
CA SER A 7 3.94 6.14 -8.14
C SER A 7 3.42 4.72 -7.91
N LEU A 8 3.99 3.75 -8.61
CA LEU A 8 3.70 2.35 -8.32
C LEU A 8 4.43 1.97 -7.04
N VAL A 9 3.68 1.52 -6.03
CA VAL A 9 4.22 1.00 -4.77
C VAL A 9 4.08 -0.52 -4.78
N VAL A 10 5.14 -1.21 -4.36
CA VAL A 10 5.21 -2.67 -4.25
C VAL A 10 5.49 -3.02 -2.80
N LEU A 11 4.75 -4.01 -2.29
CA LEU A 11 4.94 -4.58 -0.96
C LEU A 11 5.75 -5.87 -1.08
N SER A 12 6.91 -5.93 -0.44
CA SER A 12 7.72 -7.14 -0.36
C SER A 12 7.60 -7.73 1.05
N HIS A 13 6.98 -8.90 1.17
CA HIS A 13 6.76 -9.54 2.47
C HIS A 13 7.88 -10.54 2.76
N HIS A 14 8.49 -10.41 3.93
CA HIS A 14 9.58 -11.26 4.38
C HIS A 14 9.31 -11.79 5.78
N CYS A 15 9.89 -12.95 6.09
CA CYS A 15 9.85 -13.55 7.42
C CYS A 15 11.21 -14.16 7.73
N ILE A 16 11.88 -13.64 8.74
CA ILE A 16 13.11 -14.25 9.24
C ILE A 16 12.70 -15.28 10.30
N VAL A 17 12.98 -16.55 10.00
CA VAL A 17 12.82 -17.65 10.95
C VAL A 17 14.13 -17.81 11.70
N THR A 18 14.17 -17.32 12.94
CA THR A 18 15.26 -17.63 13.89
C THR A 18 14.83 -18.76 14.82
N ASN A 19 15.74 -19.32 15.62
CA ASN A 19 15.40 -20.29 16.68
C ASN A 19 14.42 -19.71 17.74
N SER A 20 14.20 -18.38 17.72
CA SER A 20 13.17 -17.65 18.44
C SER A 20 12.08 -17.14 17.49
N THR A 21 10.87 -16.96 18.00
CA THR A 21 9.65 -16.45 17.36
C THR A 21 9.85 -15.78 15.98
N PRO A 22 9.12 -16.21 14.92
CA PRO A 22 9.21 -15.62 13.58
C PRO A 22 9.05 -14.10 13.62
N LYS A 23 9.92 -13.39 12.91
CA LYS A 23 9.85 -11.93 12.79
C LYS A 23 9.47 -11.55 11.35
N PRO A 24 8.17 -11.35 11.09
CA PRO A 24 7.73 -10.89 9.78
C PRO A 24 7.97 -9.39 9.64
N PHE A 25 8.34 -8.96 8.44
CA PHE A 25 8.45 -7.56 8.07
C PHE A 25 8.04 -7.35 6.62
N CYS A 26 7.77 -6.09 6.26
CA CYS A 26 7.36 -5.71 4.93
C CYS A 26 8.16 -4.50 4.45
N ASP A 27 8.87 -4.67 3.34
CA ASP A 27 9.55 -3.56 2.68
C ASP A 27 8.59 -2.88 1.71
N VAL A 28 8.50 -1.56 1.82
CA VAL A 28 7.69 -0.72 0.93
C VAL A 28 8.62 -0.14 -0.13
N LEU A 29 8.47 -0.62 -1.37
CA LEU A 29 9.28 -0.22 -2.50
C LEU A 29 8.49 0.72 -3.43
N MET A 30 9.12 1.78 -3.91
CA MET A 30 8.52 2.72 -4.87
C MET A 30 9.23 2.66 -6.21
N MET A 31 8.45 2.54 -7.28
CA MET A 31 8.95 2.67 -8.65
C MET A 31 9.09 4.14 -9.02
N LEU A 32 10.30 4.56 -9.40
CA LEU A 32 10.55 5.90 -9.90
C LEU A 32 10.11 5.99 -11.38
N LYS A 33 9.14 6.86 -11.68
CA LYS A 33 8.62 7.07 -13.04
C LYS A 33 9.55 7.89 -13.96
N ASN A 34 10.81 8.07 -13.60
CA ASN A 34 11.65 9.16 -14.10
C ASN A 34 12.29 8.91 -15.50
N GLY A 35 11.56 8.33 -16.45
CA GLY A 35 12.09 8.08 -17.81
C GLY A 35 13.28 7.12 -17.85
N VAL A 36 13.47 6.31 -16.79
CA VAL A 36 14.54 5.32 -16.70
C VAL A 36 14.18 4.15 -17.63
N PRO A 37 15.09 3.69 -18.52
CA PRO A 37 14.80 2.60 -19.46
C PRO A 37 14.44 1.27 -18.79
N LYS A 38 14.80 1.12 -17.51
CA LYS A 38 14.47 -0.03 -16.68
C LYS A 38 13.71 0.44 -15.44
N PRO A 39 12.62 -0.23 -15.05
CA PRO A 39 11.95 0.08 -13.79
C PRO A 39 12.94 -0.13 -12.65
N SER A 40 13.28 0.94 -11.94
CA SER A 40 14.05 0.89 -10.71
C SER A 40 13.12 1.05 -9.52
N PHE A 41 13.26 0.14 -8.57
CA PHE A 41 12.58 0.20 -7.27
C PHE A 41 13.56 0.76 -6.25
N THR A 42 13.08 1.70 -5.45
CA THR A 42 13.81 2.21 -4.30
C THR A 42 13.00 1.91 -3.06
N GLU A 43 13.67 1.33 -2.06
CA GLU A 43 13.07 1.11 -0.75
C GLU A 43 12.77 2.46 -0.08
N LEU A 44 11.53 2.64 0.37
CA LEU A 44 11.10 3.83 1.11
C LEU A 44 11.32 3.64 2.60
N PHE A 45 10.85 2.50 3.13
CA PHE A 45 10.93 2.13 4.53
C PHE A 45 10.53 0.66 4.71
N THR A 46 10.95 0.09 5.84
CA THR A 46 10.52 -1.24 6.31
C THR A 46 9.50 -1.08 7.43
N VAL A 47 8.47 -1.92 7.41
CA VAL A 47 7.50 -2.06 8.50
C VAL A 47 7.79 -3.38 9.21
N ASN A 48 8.11 -3.32 10.50
CA ASN A 48 8.41 -4.47 11.34
C ASN A 48 7.16 -5.03 12.02
N ASP A 49 7.25 -6.29 12.46
CA ASP A 49 6.23 -6.99 13.27
C ASP A 49 4.82 -6.98 12.67
N VAL A 50 4.74 -6.93 11.33
CA VAL A 50 3.48 -6.95 10.58
C VAL A 50 3.26 -8.32 9.97
N GLY A 51 2.06 -8.87 10.18
CA GLY A 51 1.66 -10.16 9.59
C GLY A 51 1.73 -10.15 8.06
N LEU A 52 1.94 -11.33 7.47
CA LEU A 52 1.86 -11.49 6.02
C LEU A 52 0.51 -11.00 5.50
N ASN A 53 0.51 -10.20 4.44
CA ASN A 53 -0.67 -9.61 3.82
C ASN A 53 -1.52 -8.70 4.73
N SER A 54 -1.00 -8.24 5.88
CA SER A 54 -1.72 -7.33 6.78
C SER A 54 -1.74 -5.89 6.27
N MET A 55 -0.77 -5.46 5.47
CA MET A 55 -0.78 -4.11 4.90
C MET A 55 -1.75 -4.06 3.72
N ILE A 56 -2.86 -3.31 3.88
CA ILE A 56 -3.94 -3.27 2.88
C ILE A 56 -3.94 -1.99 2.04
N GLY A 57 -3.16 -0.97 2.42
CA GLY A 57 -3.09 0.27 1.66
C GLY A 57 -2.35 1.39 2.37
N PHE A 58 -2.53 2.62 1.88
CA PHE A 58 -1.89 3.82 2.42
C PHE A 58 -2.91 4.94 2.60
N ARG A 59 -2.76 5.71 3.67
CA ARG A 59 -3.46 6.99 3.83
C ARG A 59 -2.93 8.02 2.85
N LYS A 60 -3.72 9.09 2.61
CA LYS A 60 -3.32 10.22 1.74
C LYS A 60 -1.99 10.87 2.16
N ASN A 61 -1.64 10.80 3.43
CA ASN A 61 -0.37 11.31 3.98
C ASN A 61 0.80 10.31 3.87
N GLY A 62 0.60 9.15 3.23
CA GLY A 62 1.62 8.12 3.03
C GLY A 62 1.74 7.09 4.16
N GLN A 63 0.94 7.18 5.23
CA GLN A 63 1.02 6.21 6.32
C GLN A 63 0.41 4.86 5.91
N PRO A 64 1.08 3.72 6.17
CA PRO A 64 0.52 2.40 5.92
C PRO A 64 -0.74 2.13 6.75
N ILE A 65 -1.74 1.53 6.11
CA ILE A 65 -2.96 1.02 6.74
C ILE A 65 -2.79 -0.49 6.91
N ILE A 66 -3.01 -0.97 8.13
CA ILE A 66 -2.80 -2.36 8.53
C ILE A 66 -4.13 -2.96 8.97
N ASP A 67 -4.43 -4.13 8.43
CA ASP A 67 -5.44 -5.06 8.90
C ASP A 67 -4.77 -6.19 9.68
N GLN A 68 -4.85 -6.14 11.01
CA GLN A 68 -4.43 -7.22 11.90
C GLN A 68 -5.61 -8.06 12.42
N THR A 69 -6.77 -8.02 11.74
CA THR A 69 -7.88 -8.89 12.09
C THR A 69 -7.39 -10.34 12.13
N LYS A 70 -7.42 -10.94 13.33
CA LYS A 70 -7.13 -12.36 13.49
C LYS A 70 -8.27 -13.13 12.82
N THR A 71 -7.95 -14.23 12.15
CA THR A 71 -8.84 -15.01 11.27
C THR A 71 -10.18 -15.48 11.88
N HIS A 72 -10.48 -15.21 13.16
CA HIS A 72 -11.62 -15.80 13.88
C HIS A 72 -12.33 -14.85 14.87
N GLY A 73 -12.12 -13.52 14.82
CA GLY A 73 -12.76 -12.57 15.74
C GLY A 73 -13.59 -11.50 15.04
N TYR A 74 -14.73 -11.12 15.64
CA TYR A 74 -15.57 -10.00 15.17
C TYR A 74 -15.09 -8.61 15.64
N ASP A 75 -13.93 -8.55 16.32
CA ASP A 75 -13.46 -7.38 17.07
C ASP A 75 -12.15 -6.79 16.51
N GLY A 76 -11.90 -6.95 15.21
CA GLY A 76 -10.71 -6.35 14.60
C GLY A 76 -10.84 -4.83 14.49
N GLU A 77 -9.75 -4.12 14.77
CA GLU A 77 -9.66 -2.68 14.58
C GLU A 77 -8.77 -2.39 13.37
N LEU A 78 -9.17 -1.43 12.53
CA LEU A 78 -8.32 -0.93 11.46
C LEU A 78 -7.21 -0.07 12.07
N GLU A 79 -5.97 -0.34 11.70
CA GLU A 79 -4.81 0.28 12.30
C GLU A 79 -3.95 1.04 11.29
N VAL A 80 -3.08 1.91 11.80
CA VAL A 80 -2.12 2.66 11.00
C VAL A 80 -0.73 2.57 11.61
N TYR A 81 0.26 2.32 10.75
CA TYR A 81 1.66 2.37 11.14
C TYR A 81 2.16 3.82 11.14
N ASN A 82 2.66 4.26 12.29
CA ASN A 82 3.39 5.51 12.40
C ASN A 82 4.89 5.25 12.23
N LEU A 83 5.43 5.68 11.09
CA LEU A 83 6.84 5.56 10.73
C LEU A 83 7.79 6.24 11.73
N CYS A 84 7.41 7.39 12.28
CA CYS A 84 8.31 8.14 13.16
C CYS A 84 8.46 7.51 14.55
N SER A 85 7.40 6.84 15.02
CA SER A 85 7.39 6.20 16.34
C SER A 85 7.53 4.68 16.27
N GLU A 86 7.54 4.10 15.06
CA GLU A 86 7.48 2.66 14.81
C GLU A 86 6.35 1.95 15.58
N ARG A 87 5.20 2.64 15.70
CA ARG A 87 4.04 2.15 16.47
C ARG A 87 2.83 2.00 15.58
N ILE A 88 2.04 0.98 15.91
CA ILE A 88 0.74 0.74 15.33
C ILE A 88 -0.31 1.38 16.23
N ASN A 89 -1.18 2.20 15.63
CA ASN A 89 -2.25 2.88 16.34
C ASN A 89 -3.60 2.52 15.71
N GLY A 90 -4.57 2.18 16.56
CA GLY A 90 -5.94 1.97 16.17
C GLY A 90 -6.61 3.24 15.65
N LEU A 91 -7.53 3.08 14.70
CA LEU A 91 -8.32 4.17 14.12
C LEU A 91 -9.72 4.32 14.72
N GLY A 92 -10.12 3.45 15.65
CA GLY A 92 -11.47 3.37 16.19
C GLY A 92 -12.50 2.86 15.18
N ILE A 93 -12.04 2.22 14.10
CA ILE A 93 -12.90 1.63 13.06
C ILE A 93 -12.85 0.11 13.26
N TYR A 94 -13.98 -0.47 13.66
CA TYR A 94 -14.08 -1.89 14.01
C TYR A 94 -14.78 -2.69 12.92
N GLY A 95 -14.35 -3.94 12.74
CA GLY A 95 -14.90 -4.84 11.74
C GLY A 95 -14.22 -6.20 11.75
N SER A 96 -14.81 -7.16 11.04
CA SER A 96 -14.30 -8.54 10.96
C SER A 96 -13.28 -8.75 9.83
N LEU A 97 -13.26 -7.88 8.82
CA LEU A 97 -12.35 -7.96 7.68
C LEU A 97 -12.29 -6.61 6.97
N PHE A 98 -11.09 -6.09 6.71
CA PHE A 98 -10.91 -4.89 5.92
C PHE A 98 -10.30 -5.23 4.57
N ARG A 99 -10.82 -4.60 3.51
CA ARG A 99 -10.27 -4.73 2.16
C ARG A 99 -10.14 -3.35 1.55
N MET A 100 -9.01 -3.10 0.91
CA MET A 100 -8.78 -1.91 0.13
C MET A 100 -8.59 -2.32 -1.33
N THR A 101 -9.32 -1.65 -2.21
CA THR A 101 -9.16 -1.80 -3.66
C THR A 101 -8.44 -0.57 -4.19
N SER A 102 -7.52 -0.76 -5.14
CA SER A 102 -6.86 0.34 -5.84
C SER A 102 -7.92 1.21 -6.54
N TYR A 103 -8.22 2.38 -5.98
CA TYR A 103 -9.11 3.34 -6.63
C TYR A 103 -8.33 4.03 -7.74
N LYS A 104 -8.49 3.52 -8.97
CA LYS A 104 -7.91 4.13 -10.17
C LYS A 104 -9.03 4.38 -11.17
N GLU A 105 -9.78 5.45 -10.98
CA GLU A 105 -10.58 6.00 -12.07
C GLU A 105 -9.63 6.49 -13.16
N SER A 106 -9.69 5.85 -14.33
CA SER A 106 -8.95 6.28 -15.52
C SER A 106 -9.96 6.87 -16.48
N LEU A 107 -10.04 8.20 -16.56
CA LEU A 107 -10.79 8.89 -17.61
C LEU A 107 -10.08 8.66 -18.94
N LEU A 108 -10.62 7.75 -19.76
CA LEU A 108 -10.12 7.48 -21.10
C LEU A 108 -10.83 8.45 -22.05
N LEU A 109 -10.19 9.58 -22.36
CA LEU A 109 -10.72 10.53 -23.35
C LEU A 109 -10.49 9.94 -24.75
N LEU A 110 -11.52 9.29 -25.30
CA LEU A 110 -11.55 8.89 -26.70
C LEU A 110 -11.73 10.14 -27.55
N ASN A 111 -10.62 10.77 -27.94
CA ASN A 111 -10.65 11.84 -28.92
C ASN A 111 -10.90 11.21 -30.30
N HIS A 112 -12.17 11.10 -30.69
CA HIS A 112 -12.52 10.85 -32.07
C HIS A 112 -12.23 12.13 -32.85
N SER A 113 -11.24 12.10 -33.74
CA SER A 113 -11.03 13.19 -34.68
C SER A 113 -12.29 13.33 -35.54
N ASP A 114 -12.98 14.46 -35.41
CA ASP A 114 -14.04 14.85 -36.33
C ASP A 114 -13.44 14.88 -37.74
N SER A 115 -13.79 13.88 -38.54
CA SER A 115 -13.52 13.87 -39.98
C SER A 115 -14.31 15.04 -40.58
N ILE A 116 -13.61 16.11 -40.93
CA ILE A 116 -14.13 17.13 -41.85
C ILE A 116 -14.38 16.44 -43.20
N ILE A 117 -15.65 16.15 -43.50
CA ILE A 117 -16.08 15.83 -44.86
C ILE A 117 -16.23 17.17 -45.58
N HIS A 118 -15.25 17.50 -46.42
CA HIS A 118 -15.48 18.48 -47.48
C HIS A 118 -16.42 17.86 -48.52
N SER A 119 -17.59 18.45 -48.71
CA SER A 119 -18.42 18.32 -49.91
C SER A 119 -18.92 19.69 -50.31
#